data_AF-A0A8H8R7Z9-F1
#
_entry.id   AF-A0A8H8R7Z9-F1
#
_cell.length_a   1.000
_cell.length_b   1.000
_cell.length_c   1.000
_cell.angle_alpha   90.00
_cell.angle_beta   90.00
_cell.angle_gamma   90.00
#
_symmetry.space_group_name_H-M   'P 1'
#
loop_
_entity.id
_entity.type
_entity.pdbx_description
1 polymer ?
#
loop_
_entity_poly.entity_id
_entity_poly.type
_entity_poly.pdbx_seq_one_letter_code
_entity_poly.pdbx_strand_id
1 'polypeptide(L)'
;MSSLNPNLCTKNLTIRPAVLSDAAPLAAIFANPLNTLHEPRKPSNPTAEEYQGRIAKWEDLRACGQAYFLVITRRPTIETGSPLADGVIGFGGINAISTDAQGKRIADLGVLIDSSEWRKGYGREALQATLDFAFRKVEGVGCEEAYFETLAVNTPFQGLADRMGIAKWKRVKSEGKEVEYRFSKEDWEGIKNGSAKGYLTMVFNPTEYKLLSFDIYGTLIDWESGIFESLLPLLSKLPQNDPHHPDQNASAVNRSFILTEFTNFESAIQTEDPTLTYPKVLATAYERIAAKLQIPFNTTEAKAFGATIGKWPAFPDTVAAMQELGRHYKLVVLSNVDNASFSRTLAGPLKGVNFDGIYTAENIGSYKPDLRNFQYLVEHAKKDFGVEKDEILKVAQSIYHDHRPAKTFGLRPSVWIKRSEDDASMGGKYEEFKDEVQLAAAFSTLGEFAAEVKKGFGEVK
;
A
#
# COMPACT_ATOMS: atom_id res chain seq x y z
N MET A 1 28.24 16.82 -8.36
CA MET A 1 27.32 17.53 -9.27
C MET A 1 26.37 16.49 -9.85
N SER A 2 25.08 16.55 -9.52
CA SER A 2 24.10 15.59 -10.05
C SER A 2 23.93 15.82 -11.56
N SER A 3 24.05 14.75 -12.35
CA SER A 3 23.99 14.80 -13.80
C SER A 3 22.63 15.36 -14.30
N LEU A 4 22.67 16.24 -15.30
CA LEU A 4 21.50 16.72 -16.07
C LEU A 4 20.85 15.61 -16.91
N ASN A 5 21.44 14.41 -16.99
CA ASN A 5 20.87 13.26 -17.68
C ASN A 5 20.01 12.44 -16.71
N PRO A 6 18.67 12.44 -16.82
CA PRO A 6 17.81 11.62 -15.99
C PRO A 6 17.82 10.18 -16.47
N ASN A 7 18.48 9.28 -15.75
CA ASN A 7 18.21 7.85 -15.87
C ASN A 7 17.31 7.45 -14.69
N LEU A 8 16.00 7.54 -14.90
CA LEU A 8 14.99 7.30 -13.87
C LEU A 8 14.61 5.82 -13.88
N CYS A 9 14.69 5.18 -12.73
CA CYS A 9 14.31 3.78 -12.57
C CYS A 9 13.08 3.69 -11.66
N THR A 10 12.02 3.08 -12.15
CA THR A 10 10.78 2.75 -11.40
C THR A 10 10.66 1.23 -11.23
N LYS A 11 9.63 0.72 -10.55
CA LYS A 11 9.45 -0.74 -10.34
C LYS A 11 9.60 -1.51 -11.64
N ASN A 12 8.93 -1.07 -12.71
CA ASN A 12 8.88 -1.80 -13.97
C ASN A 12 9.55 -1.09 -15.15
N LEU A 13 9.90 0.19 -15.02
CA LEU A 13 10.37 1.01 -16.15
C LEU A 13 11.77 1.58 -15.93
N THR A 14 12.48 1.70 -17.04
CA THR A 14 13.62 2.60 -17.19
C THR A 14 13.20 3.77 -18.08
N ILE A 15 13.44 5.00 -17.62
CA ILE A 15 13.08 6.22 -18.34
C ILE A 15 14.36 7.03 -18.51
N ARG A 16 14.79 7.21 -19.75
CA ARG A 16 16.12 7.74 -20.09
C ARG A 16 16.07 8.65 -21.30
N PRO A 17 17.09 9.49 -21.54
CA PRO A 17 17.21 10.20 -22.80
C PRO A 17 17.17 9.24 -24.00
N ALA A 18 16.56 9.71 -25.07
CA ALA A 18 16.54 9.00 -26.33
C ALA A 18 17.97 8.94 -26.92
N VAL A 19 18.32 7.80 -27.50
CA VAL A 19 19.51 7.62 -28.34
C VAL A 19 19.09 7.38 -29.79
N LEU A 20 20.01 7.51 -30.75
CA LEU A 20 19.69 7.42 -32.17
C LEU A 20 18.98 6.11 -32.57
N SER A 21 19.28 4.99 -31.89
CA SER A 21 18.61 3.70 -32.13
C SER A 21 17.14 3.69 -31.71
N ASP A 22 16.69 4.63 -30.87
CA ASP A 22 15.29 4.75 -30.45
C ASP A 22 14.41 5.44 -31.51
N ALA A 23 14.99 6.00 -32.57
CA ALA A 23 14.25 6.77 -33.57
C ALA A 23 13.18 5.96 -34.30
N ALA A 24 13.53 4.75 -34.76
CA ALA A 24 12.59 3.86 -35.44
C ALA A 24 11.43 3.40 -34.55
N PRO A 25 11.66 2.91 -33.31
CA PRO A 25 10.53 2.52 -32.45
C PRO A 25 9.69 3.72 -31.99
N LEU A 26 10.30 4.91 -31.77
CA LEU A 26 9.52 6.14 -31.52
C LEU A 26 8.63 6.50 -32.70
N ALA A 27 9.17 6.49 -33.92
CA ALA A 27 8.41 6.75 -35.13
C ALA A 27 7.21 5.78 -35.24
N ALA A 28 7.41 4.49 -34.96
CA ALA A 28 6.34 3.49 -34.95
C ALA A 28 5.25 3.78 -33.91
N ILE A 29 5.63 4.15 -32.68
CA ILE A 29 4.68 4.53 -31.62
C ILE A 29 3.82 5.72 -32.05
N PHE A 30 4.43 6.75 -32.64
CA PHE A 30 3.71 7.96 -33.07
C PHE A 30 2.93 7.76 -34.38
N ALA A 31 3.32 6.79 -35.21
CA ALA A 31 2.58 6.42 -36.42
C ALA A 31 1.27 5.68 -36.09
N ASN A 32 1.16 5.05 -34.92
CA ASN A 32 -0.04 4.34 -34.50
C ASN A 32 -1.18 5.34 -34.16
N PRO A 33 -2.31 5.31 -34.90
CA PRO A 33 -3.43 6.24 -34.68
C PRO A 33 -4.07 6.12 -33.30
N LEU A 34 -4.00 4.95 -32.65
CA LEU A 34 -4.53 4.77 -31.29
C LEU A 34 -3.72 5.57 -30.27
N ASN A 35 -2.40 5.63 -30.44
CA ASN A 35 -1.50 6.32 -29.52
C ASN A 35 -1.65 7.85 -29.63
N THR A 36 -1.96 8.36 -30.83
CA THR A 36 -2.12 9.80 -31.09
C THR A 36 -3.57 10.25 -31.16
N LEU A 37 -4.53 9.38 -30.80
CA LEU A 37 -5.97 9.67 -30.91
C LEU A 37 -6.34 10.98 -30.19
N HIS A 38 -5.75 11.19 -29.01
CA HIS A 38 -6.04 12.31 -28.11
C HIS A 38 -4.93 13.36 -28.03
N GLU A 39 -3.96 13.30 -28.96
CA GLU A 39 -2.87 14.26 -29.03
C GLU A 39 -3.37 15.53 -29.76
N PRO A 40 -3.42 16.70 -29.08
CA PRO A 40 -3.86 17.95 -29.71
C PRO A 40 -2.94 18.37 -30.87
N ARG A 41 -1.65 17.99 -30.82
CA ARG A 41 -0.65 18.33 -31.84
C ARG A 41 -0.04 17.07 -32.45
N LYS A 42 -0.83 16.34 -33.25
CA LYS A 42 -0.40 15.09 -33.88
C LYS A 42 0.81 15.32 -34.80
N PRO A 43 1.83 14.45 -34.78
CA PRO A 43 2.89 14.50 -35.78
C PRO A 43 2.33 14.19 -37.17
N SER A 44 2.76 14.96 -38.18
CA SER A 44 2.23 14.86 -39.54
C SER A 44 2.79 13.69 -40.35
N ASN A 45 4.03 13.25 -40.09
CA ASN A 45 4.67 12.13 -40.78
C ASN A 45 5.81 11.51 -39.97
N PRO A 46 5.50 10.73 -38.91
CA PRO A 46 6.51 10.20 -37.99
C PRO A 46 7.37 9.12 -38.66
N THR A 47 8.51 9.49 -39.25
CA THR A 47 9.51 8.55 -39.80
C THR A 47 10.73 8.41 -38.92
N ALA A 48 11.50 7.33 -39.09
CA ALA A 48 12.74 7.13 -38.35
C ALA A 48 13.75 8.27 -38.59
N GLU A 49 13.87 8.75 -39.83
CA GLU A 49 14.75 9.87 -40.19
C GLU A 49 14.31 11.17 -39.51
N GLU A 50 13.00 11.42 -39.43
CA GLU A 50 12.49 12.59 -38.71
C GLU A 50 12.86 12.52 -37.22
N TYR A 51 12.65 11.37 -36.58
CA TYR A 51 12.96 11.19 -35.16
C TYR A 51 14.46 11.18 -34.86
N GLN A 52 15.31 10.72 -35.78
CA GLN A 52 16.77 10.91 -35.66
C GLN A 52 17.12 12.39 -35.59
N GLY A 53 16.55 13.21 -36.48
CA GLY A 53 16.74 14.67 -36.46
C GLY A 53 16.20 15.34 -35.20
N ARG A 54 15.10 14.85 -34.63
CA ARG A 54 14.54 15.34 -33.35
C ARG A 54 15.44 14.98 -32.17
N ILE A 55 15.89 13.72 -32.08
CA ILE A 55 16.75 13.23 -31.00
C ILE A 55 18.04 14.04 -30.90
N ALA A 56 18.66 14.38 -32.05
CA ALA A 56 19.83 15.24 -32.07
C ALA A 56 19.57 16.62 -31.42
N LYS A 57 18.42 17.24 -31.72
CA LYS A 57 18.03 18.54 -31.13
C LYS A 57 17.66 18.44 -29.65
N TRP A 58 17.12 17.30 -29.22
CA TRP A 58 16.75 17.07 -27.82
C TRP A 58 17.98 17.02 -26.90
N GLU A 59 19.13 16.62 -27.43
CA GLU A 59 20.40 16.69 -26.70
C GLU A 59 20.75 18.13 -26.31
N ASP A 60 20.67 19.05 -27.28
CA ASP A 60 20.98 20.47 -27.07
C ASP A 60 20.01 21.12 -26.08
N LEU A 61 18.70 20.86 -26.23
CA LEU A 61 17.67 21.36 -25.32
C LEU A 61 17.84 20.85 -23.89
N ARG A 62 18.34 19.63 -23.73
CA ARG A 62 18.63 19.03 -22.44
C ARG A 62 19.87 19.63 -21.80
N ALA A 63 20.92 19.86 -22.60
CA ALA A 63 22.17 20.46 -22.14
C ALA A 63 21.96 21.89 -21.60
N CYS A 64 21.02 22.65 -22.15
CA CYS A 64 20.65 23.98 -21.67
C CYS A 64 19.50 24.00 -20.64
N GLY A 65 18.98 22.83 -20.23
CA GLY A 65 17.92 22.71 -19.23
C GLY A 65 16.57 23.27 -19.66
N GLN A 66 16.30 23.32 -20.97
CA GLN A 66 15.04 23.81 -21.53
C GLN A 66 14.00 22.71 -21.70
N ALA A 67 14.42 21.48 -22.01
CA ALA A 67 13.52 20.33 -22.17
C ALA A 67 14.24 19.00 -21.88
N TYR A 68 13.46 17.99 -21.51
CA TYR A 68 13.95 16.64 -21.18
C TYR A 68 13.03 15.62 -21.82
N PHE A 69 13.29 15.29 -23.10
CA PHE A 69 12.55 14.28 -23.85
C PHE A 69 13.11 12.88 -23.57
N LEU A 70 12.27 11.99 -23.03
CA LEU A 70 12.69 10.71 -22.50
C LEU A 70 11.93 9.55 -23.17
N VAL A 71 12.66 8.48 -23.46
CA VAL A 71 12.06 7.21 -23.86
C VAL A 71 11.78 6.37 -22.63
N ILE A 72 10.72 5.57 -22.72
CA ILE A 72 10.29 4.66 -21.67
C ILE A 72 10.51 3.24 -22.17
N THR A 73 11.30 2.45 -21.44
CA THR A 73 11.55 1.03 -21.72
C THR A 73 11.17 0.19 -20.51
N ARG A 74 10.93 -1.11 -20.72
CA ARG A 74 10.77 -2.05 -19.60
C ARG A 74 12.10 -2.25 -18.88
N ARG A 75 12.06 -2.53 -17.59
CA ARG A 75 13.23 -2.96 -16.82
C ARG A 75 13.55 -4.43 -17.17
N PRO A 76 14.83 -4.80 -17.37
CA PRO A 76 15.19 -6.20 -17.57
C PRO A 76 14.87 -7.04 -16.33
N THR A 77 14.20 -8.18 -16.50
CA THR A 77 13.98 -9.19 -15.45
C THR A 77 15.10 -10.23 -15.48
N ILE A 78 15.63 -10.61 -14.31
CA ILE A 78 16.75 -11.57 -14.17
C ILE A 78 16.39 -12.96 -14.74
N GLU A 79 15.10 -13.31 -14.80
CA GLU A 79 14.62 -14.64 -15.23
C GLU A 79 14.67 -14.88 -16.75
N THR A 80 14.72 -13.83 -17.57
CA THR A 80 14.85 -13.98 -19.01
C THR A 80 16.29 -13.65 -19.39
N GLY A 81 17.13 -14.67 -19.50
CA GLY A 81 18.53 -14.58 -19.97
C GLY A 81 18.68 -14.14 -21.44
N SER A 82 17.86 -13.19 -21.90
CA SER A 82 17.99 -12.52 -23.18
C SER A 82 18.48 -11.08 -22.92
N PRO A 83 19.67 -10.69 -23.41
CA PRO A 83 20.21 -9.33 -23.29
C PRO A 83 19.42 -8.25 -24.06
N LEU A 84 18.22 -8.57 -24.56
CA LEU A 84 17.36 -7.73 -25.38
C LEU A 84 15.97 -7.60 -24.72
N ALA A 85 15.88 -6.88 -23.61
CA ALA A 85 14.61 -6.33 -23.10
C ALA A 85 14.29 -4.95 -23.75
N ASP A 86 14.91 -4.67 -24.91
CA ASP A 86 15.07 -3.35 -25.54
C ASP A 86 13.93 -2.97 -26.50
N GLY A 87 12.71 -2.85 -25.96
CA GLY A 87 11.63 -2.15 -26.66
C GLY A 87 11.38 -0.78 -26.04
N VAL A 88 11.45 0.29 -26.83
CA VAL A 88 10.79 1.55 -26.45
C VAL A 88 9.30 1.27 -26.44
N ILE A 89 8.67 1.47 -25.27
CA ILE A 89 7.24 1.23 -25.05
C ILE A 89 6.46 2.52 -24.79
N GLY A 90 7.14 3.65 -24.80
CA GLY A 90 6.54 4.94 -24.56
C GLY A 90 7.54 6.07 -24.65
N PHE A 91 7.00 7.28 -24.51
CA PHE A 91 7.72 8.53 -24.59
C PHE A 91 7.12 9.51 -23.59
N GLY A 92 7.93 10.39 -23.02
CA GLY A 92 7.45 11.40 -22.11
C GLY A 92 8.56 12.33 -21.63
N GLY A 93 8.36 12.94 -20.47
CA GLY A 93 9.34 13.82 -19.85
C GLY A 93 8.84 15.26 -19.74
N ILE A 94 9.78 16.19 -19.83
CA ILE A 94 9.52 17.64 -19.76
C ILE A 94 9.60 18.20 -21.18
N ASN A 95 8.48 18.60 -21.75
CA ASN A 95 8.40 19.17 -23.09
C ASN A 95 9.06 20.54 -23.17
N ALA A 96 8.92 21.33 -22.11
CA ALA A 96 9.52 22.66 -21.98
C ALA A 96 9.59 23.09 -20.51
N ILE A 97 10.58 23.91 -20.16
CA ILE A 97 10.61 24.66 -18.91
C ILE A 97 10.54 26.16 -19.25
N SER A 98 9.53 26.83 -18.70
CA SER A 98 9.33 28.27 -18.84
C SER A 98 9.53 28.97 -17.50
N THR A 99 9.63 30.31 -17.52
CA THR A 99 9.69 31.14 -16.31
C THR A 99 8.58 32.18 -16.39
N ASP A 100 7.78 32.32 -15.35
CA ASP A 100 6.74 33.35 -15.29
C ASP A 100 7.28 34.73 -14.89
N ALA A 101 6.39 35.73 -14.84
CA ALA A 101 6.75 37.10 -14.50
C ALA A 101 7.30 37.27 -13.07
N GLN A 102 7.09 36.30 -12.19
CA GLN A 102 7.58 36.28 -10.81
C GLN A 102 8.88 35.48 -10.67
N GLY A 103 9.43 34.96 -11.77
CA GLY A 103 10.65 34.16 -11.77
C GLY A 103 10.40 32.67 -11.44
N LYS A 104 9.14 32.23 -11.36
CA LYS A 104 8.79 30.85 -11.07
C LYS A 104 9.02 29.97 -12.30
N ARG A 105 9.73 28.86 -12.14
CA ARG A 105 9.94 27.88 -13.20
C ARG A 105 8.77 26.91 -13.28
N ILE A 106 8.27 26.71 -14.49
CA ILE A 106 7.09 25.91 -14.77
C ILE A 106 7.43 24.85 -15.82
N ALA A 107 7.20 23.58 -15.49
CA ALA A 107 7.41 22.44 -16.38
C ALA A 107 6.13 22.08 -17.15
N ASP A 108 6.23 22.04 -18.48
CA ASP A 108 5.26 21.38 -19.35
C ASP A 108 5.64 19.90 -19.45
N LEU A 109 4.74 19.01 -19.05
CA LEU A 109 5.04 17.59 -18.97
C LEU A 109 4.13 16.76 -19.91
N GLY A 110 4.66 15.64 -20.38
CA GLY A 110 3.95 14.71 -21.25
C GLY A 110 4.24 13.25 -20.94
N VAL A 111 3.26 12.39 -21.20
CA VAL A 111 3.44 10.93 -21.19
C VAL A 111 2.56 10.28 -22.24
N LEU A 112 3.17 9.40 -23.03
CA LEU A 112 2.53 8.54 -24.00
C LEU A 112 3.07 7.12 -23.80
N ILE A 113 2.17 6.16 -23.62
CA ILE A 113 2.49 4.74 -23.57
C ILE A 113 1.92 4.11 -24.83
N ASP A 114 2.65 3.20 -25.45
CA ASP A 114 2.14 2.44 -26.59
C ASP A 114 0.88 1.66 -26.19
N SER A 115 -0.11 1.64 -27.09
CA SER A 115 -1.41 0.99 -26.86
C SER A 115 -1.31 -0.50 -26.49
N SER A 116 -0.27 -1.21 -26.95
CA SER A 116 -0.02 -2.61 -26.54
C SER A 116 0.38 -2.76 -25.06
N GLU A 117 0.76 -1.66 -24.40
CA GLU A 117 1.19 -1.61 -23.02
C GLU A 117 0.20 -0.90 -22.08
N TRP A 118 -0.96 -0.49 -22.60
CA TRP A 118 -1.99 0.11 -21.76
C TRP A 118 -2.50 -0.86 -20.70
N ARG A 119 -3.07 -0.29 -19.62
CA ARG A 119 -3.64 -1.01 -18.47
C ARG A 119 -2.66 -1.85 -17.65
N LYS A 120 -1.35 -1.75 -17.90
CA LYS A 120 -0.28 -2.38 -17.09
C LYS A 120 0.28 -1.47 -15.98
N GLY A 121 -0.30 -0.29 -15.77
CA GLY A 121 0.15 0.67 -14.75
C GLY A 121 1.27 1.64 -15.20
N TYR A 122 1.92 1.37 -16.33
CA TYR A 122 3.11 2.12 -16.78
C TYR A 122 2.91 3.63 -16.99
N GLY A 123 1.73 4.05 -17.44
CA GLY A 123 1.44 5.50 -17.59
C GLY A 123 1.50 6.24 -16.25
N ARG A 124 1.05 5.61 -15.16
CA ARG A 124 1.16 6.16 -13.80
C ARG A 124 2.60 6.20 -13.33
N GLU A 125 3.33 5.09 -13.49
CA GLU A 125 4.74 4.99 -13.09
C GLU A 125 5.61 6.03 -13.79
N ALA A 126 5.47 6.17 -15.12
CA ALA A 126 6.23 7.13 -15.90
C ALA A 126 5.91 8.58 -15.56
N LEU A 127 4.63 8.90 -15.36
CA LEU A 127 4.20 10.25 -15.00
C LEU A 127 4.72 10.65 -13.62
N GLN A 128 4.61 9.74 -12.63
CA GLN A 128 5.11 9.96 -11.28
C GLN A 128 6.62 10.20 -11.26
N ALA A 129 7.40 9.36 -11.96
CA ALA A 129 8.85 9.52 -12.05
C ALA A 129 9.26 10.84 -12.73
N THR A 130 8.51 11.27 -13.74
CA THR A 130 8.75 12.52 -14.47
C THR A 130 8.43 13.74 -13.60
N LEU A 131 7.32 13.72 -12.86
CA LEU A 131 6.97 14.76 -11.89
C LEU A 131 8.02 14.86 -10.78
N ASP A 132 8.45 13.73 -10.22
CA ASP A 132 9.51 13.70 -9.23
C ASP A 132 10.81 14.29 -9.79
N PHE A 133 11.14 14.00 -11.05
CA PHE A 133 12.28 14.59 -11.71
C PHE A 133 12.15 16.11 -11.87
N ALA A 134 11.02 16.60 -12.39
CA ALA A 134 10.76 18.03 -12.59
C ALA A 134 10.83 18.83 -11.28
N PHE A 135 10.42 18.24 -10.15
CA PHE A 135 10.42 18.90 -8.84
C PHE A 135 11.69 18.67 -8.01
N ARG A 136 12.67 17.90 -8.48
CA ARG A 136 13.95 17.72 -7.76
C ARG A 136 14.66 19.07 -7.60
N LYS A 137 15.26 19.30 -6.43
CA LYS A 137 16.15 20.46 -6.19
C LYS A 137 17.51 20.23 -6.87
N VAL A 138 17.53 20.22 -8.19
CA VAL A 138 18.73 20.11 -9.03
C VAL A 138 18.81 21.36 -9.90
N GLU A 139 19.99 21.97 -9.93
CA GLU A 139 20.27 23.14 -10.78
C GLU A 139 19.96 22.81 -12.25
N GLY A 140 19.16 23.66 -12.90
CA GLY A 140 18.68 23.44 -14.27
C GLY A 140 17.39 22.62 -14.41
N VAL A 141 16.96 21.86 -13.39
CA VAL A 141 15.72 21.03 -13.46
C VAL A 141 14.62 21.53 -12.54
N GLY A 142 14.95 21.90 -11.29
CA GLY A 142 13.96 22.20 -10.26
C GLY A 142 12.96 23.26 -10.68
N CYS A 143 11.71 22.84 -10.83
CA CYS A 143 10.55 23.69 -11.08
C CYS A 143 9.69 23.82 -9.82
N GLU A 144 8.94 24.91 -9.72
CA GLU A 144 8.00 25.14 -8.63
C GLU A 144 6.56 24.78 -9.04
N GLU A 145 6.28 24.69 -10.34
CA GLU A 145 5.00 24.25 -10.89
C GLU A 145 5.19 23.29 -12.06
N ALA A 146 4.20 22.43 -12.27
CA ALA A 146 4.10 21.62 -13.46
C ALA A 146 2.67 21.62 -14.00
N TYR A 147 2.54 21.39 -15.31
CA TYR A 147 1.23 21.16 -15.92
C TYR A 147 1.26 20.12 -17.03
N PHE A 148 0.07 19.61 -17.34
CA PHE A 148 -0.22 18.73 -18.46
C PHE A 148 -1.45 19.26 -19.18
N GLU A 149 -1.47 19.15 -20.50
CA GLU A 149 -2.65 19.43 -21.31
C GLU A 149 -3.07 18.19 -22.09
N THR A 150 -4.38 17.98 -22.21
CA THR A 150 -4.92 16.95 -23.10
C THR A 150 -6.29 17.36 -23.62
N LEU A 151 -6.77 16.73 -24.69
CA LEU A 151 -8.11 16.95 -25.18
C LEU A 151 -9.15 16.53 -24.13
N ALA A 152 -10.23 17.31 -24.00
CA ALA A 152 -11.32 17.03 -23.04
C ALA A 152 -12.03 15.70 -23.31
N VAL A 153 -11.89 15.14 -24.50
CA VAL A 153 -12.40 13.80 -24.87
C VAL A 153 -11.50 12.65 -24.39
N ASN A 154 -10.30 12.93 -23.88
CA ASN A 154 -9.36 11.91 -23.38
C ASN A 154 -9.77 11.38 -22.01
N THR A 155 -10.94 10.75 -21.91
CA THR A 155 -11.46 10.18 -20.66
C THR A 155 -10.52 9.15 -20.01
N PRO A 156 -9.69 8.36 -20.74
CA PRO A 156 -8.69 7.50 -20.11
C PRO A 156 -7.64 8.27 -19.30
N PHE A 157 -7.11 9.38 -19.83
CA PHE A 157 -6.16 10.22 -19.11
C PHE A 157 -6.83 10.91 -17.92
N GLN A 158 -8.07 11.37 -18.06
CA GLN A 158 -8.80 11.96 -16.92
C GLN A 158 -8.97 10.94 -15.79
N GLY A 159 -9.32 9.69 -16.11
CA GLY A 159 -9.37 8.63 -15.10
C GLY A 159 -8.00 8.29 -14.50
N LEU A 160 -6.90 8.46 -15.24
CA LEU A 160 -5.54 8.37 -14.68
C LEU A 160 -5.28 9.54 -13.71
N ALA A 161 -5.62 10.77 -14.09
CA ALA A 161 -5.50 11.96 -13.27
C ALA A 161 -6.31 11.82 -11.96
N ASP A 162 -7.51 11.24 -12.01
CA ASP A 162 -8.34 10.94 -10.83
C ASP A 162 -7.66 9.94 -9.89
N ARG A 163 -7.10 8.84 -10.45
CA ARG A 163 -6.36 7.83 -9.68
C ARG A 163 -5.05 8.37 -9.10
N MET A 164 -4.45 9.36 -9.75
CA MET A 164 -3.26 10.06 -9.28
C MET A 164 -3.59 11.21 -8.32
N GLY A 165 -4.86 11.51 -8.04
CA GLY A 165 -5.25 12.59 -7.14
C GLY A 165 -5.04 14.01 -7.70
N ILE A 166 -4.59 14.15 -8.95
CA ILE A 166 -4.33 15.45 -9.58
C ILE A 166 -5.59 16.09 -10.17
N ALA A 167 -6.71 15.38 -10.20
CA ALA A 167 -7.94 15.84 -10.84
C ALA A 167 -8.55 17.13 -10.24
N LYS A 168 -8.29 17.42 -8.96
CA LYS A 168 -8.78 18.65 -8.32
C LYS A 168 -8.15 19.94 -8.88
N TRP A 169 -7.01 19.84 -9.58
CA TRP A 169 -6.38 20.98 -10.27
C TRP A 169 -6.71 21.03 -11.76
N LYS A 170 -7.75 20.31 -12.19
CA LYS A 170 -8.25 20.36 -13.56
C LYS A 170 -8.83 21.73 -13.88
N ARG A 171 -8.44 22.28 -15.02
CA ARG A 171 -8.97 23.50 -15.62
C ARG A 171 -9.42 23.20 -17.03
N VAL A 172 -10.57 23.72 -17.42
CA VAL A 172 -11.08 23.58 -18.80
C VAL A 172 -10.58 24.77 -19.61
N LYS A 173 -9.99 24.51 -20.78
CA LYS A 173 -9.45 25.51 -21.70
C LYS A 173 -10.11 25.38 -23.07
N SER A 174 -9.82 26.35 -23.95
CA SER A 174 -10.17 26.28 -25.37
C SER A 174 -11.66 26.00 -25.61
N GLU A 175 -12.54 26.73 -24.90
CA GLU A 175 -14.01 26.58 -24.96
C GLU A 175 -14.51 25.15 -24.67
N GLY A 176 -13.83 24.40 -23.80
CA GLY A 176 -14.24 23.03 -23.45
C GLY A 176 -13.55 21.94 -24.26
N LYS A 177 -12.68 22.30 -25.22
CA LYS A 177 -11.98 21.32 -26.07
C LYS A 177 -10.78 20.69 -25.39
N GLU A 178 -10.17 21.36 -24.42
CA GLU A 178 -8.95 20.94 -23.74
C GLU A 178 -9.10 21.01 -22.22
N VAL A 179 -8.33 20.17 -21.53
CA VAL A 179 -8.21 20.16 -20.08
C VAL A 179 -6.74 20.27 -19.69
N GLU A 180 -6.46 21.19 -18.78
CA GLU A 180 -5.14 21.40 -18.18
C GLU A 180 -5.18 20.90 -16.73
N TYR A 181 -4.12 20.24 -16.28
CA TYR A 181 -3.91 19.93 -14.86
C TYR A 181 -2.65 20.67 -14.42
N ARG A 182 -2.78 21.69 -13.57
CA ARG A 182 -1.66 22.55 -13.15
C ARG A 182 -1.58 22.67 -11.64
N PHE A 183 -0.43 22.29 -11.08
CA PHE A 183 -0.24 22.21 -9.64
C PHE A 183 1.22 22.49 -9.26
N SER A 184 1.40 22.89 -8.00
CA SER A 184 2.72 23.21 -7.45
C SER A 184 3.52 21.97 -7.06
N LYS A 185 4.80 22.16 -6.78
CA LYS A 185 5.62 21.15 -6.13
C LYS A 185 5.03 20.72 -4.78
N GLU A 186 4.57 21.68 -3.98
CA GLU A 186 3.98 21.43 -2.67
C GLU A 186 2.71 20.58 -2.79
N ASP A 187 1.89 20.88 -3.80
CA ASP A 187 0.71 20.10 -4.14
C ASP A 187 1.06 18.64 -4.47
N TRP A 188 2.11 18.42 -5.26
CA TRP A 188 2.58 17.09 -5.66
C TRP A 188 3.18 16.29 -4.51
N GLU A 189 4.04 16.91 -3.70
CA GLU A 189 4.53 16.31 -2.46
C GLU A 189 3.35 15.98 -1.54
N GLY A 190 2.35 16.86 -1.48
CA GLY A 190 1.09 16.60 -0.81
C GLY A 190 0.40 15.33 -1.30
N ILE A 191 0.21 15.16 -2.62
CA ILE A 191 -0.35 13.92 -3.21
C ILE A 191 0.45 12.69 -2.81
N LYS A 192 1.78 12.73 -2.96
CA LYS A 192 2.66 11.60 -2.63
C LYS A 192 2.58 11.22 -1.16
N ASN A 193 2.35 12.21 -0.30
CA ASN A 193 2.18 12.05 1.13
C ASN A 193 0.69 11.87 1.53
N GLY A 194 -0.24 11.72 0.58
CA GLY A 194 -1.67 11.43 0.82
C GLY A 194 -2.59 12.64 1.08
N SER A 195 -2.13 13.88 0.94
CA SER A 195 -2.84 15.11 1.35
C SER A 195 -3.66 15.80 0.25
N ALA A 196 -3.99 15.10 -0.85
CA ALA A 196 -4.62 15.73 -2.00
C ALA A 196 -5.67 14.85 -2.69
N LYS A 197 -6.76 14.57 -1.97
CA LYS A 197 -8.10 14.49 -2.55
C LYS A 197 -9.01 15.44 -1.79
N GLY A 198 -9.95 16.06 -2.49
CA GLY A 198 -11.04 16.84 -1.92
C GLY A 198 -12.05 15.93 -1.21
N TYR A 199 -11.61 15.38 -0.10
CA TYR A 199 -12.29 15.09 1.17
C TYR A 199 -11.16 15.38 2.14
N LEU A 200 -11.35 16.14 3.22
CA LEU A 200 -10.32 16.36 4.25
C LEU A 200 -9.57 15.05 4.60
N THR A 201 -8.51 14.70 3.86
CA THR A 201 -7.53 13.71 4.24
C THR A 201 -6.55 14.52 5.03
N MET A 202 -6.81 14.59 6.32
CA MET A 202 -5.87 15.05 7.31
C MET A 202 -4.52 14.44 6.93
N VAL A 203 -3.53 15.28 6.62
CA VAL A 203 -2.13 14.86 6.61
C VAL A 203 -1.97 14.05 7.89
N PHE A 204 -1.54 12.79 7.79
CA PHE A 204 -1.30 12.00 8.98
C PHE A 204 -0.25 12.73 9.82
N ASN A 205 -0.70 13.43 10.84
CA ASN A 205 0.16 14.15 11.77
C ASN A 205 0.24 13.32 13.04
N PRO A 206 1.34 12.55 13.25
CA PRO A 206 1.47 11.69 14.41
C PRO A 206 1.39 12.47 15.73
N THR A 207 1.70 13.76 15.74
CA THR A 207 1.73 14.59 16.96
C THR A 207 0.35 15.00 17.49
N GLU A 208 -0.73 14.79 16.71
CA GLU A 208 -2.10 15.12 17.11
C GLU A 208 -2.78 14.03 17.95
N TYR A 209 -2.12 12.88 18.11
CA TYR A 209 -2.64 11.74 18.86
C TYR A 209 -1.89 11.60 20.18
N LYS A 210 -2.57 11.06 21.19
CA LYS A 210 -1.99 10.74 22.51
C LYS A 210 -2.06 9.26 22.83
N LEU A 211 -2.93 8.51 22.16
CA LEU A 211 -3.15 7.09 22.41
C LEU A 211 -3.28 6.32 21.10
N LEU A 212 -2.58 5.19 21.04
CA LEU A 212 -2.68 4.23 19.95
C LEU A 212 -3.46 3.00 20.44
N SER A 213 -4.56 2.68 19.78
CA SER A 213 -5.30 1.44 20.00
C SER A 213 -4.89 0.39 18.96
N PHE A 214 -4.42 -0.76 19.43
CA PHE A 214 -3.92 -1.83 18.59
C PHE A 214 -4.88 -3.00 18.54
N ASP A 215 -5.15 -3.47 17.32
CA ASP A 215 -5.40 -4.89 17.15
C ASP A 215 -4.09 -5.70 17.37
N ILE A 216 -4.19 -6.99 17.71
CA ILE A 216 -3.03 -7.81 18.10
C ILE A 216 -2.73 -8.91 17.08
N TYR A 217 -3.68 -9.79 16.78
CA TYR A 217 -3.46 -10.96 15.92
C TYR A 217 -3.69 -10.58 14.46
N GLY A 218 -2.62 -10.60 13.66
CA GLY A 218 -2.60 -10.05 12.30
C GLY A 218 -1.96 -8.68 12.23
N THR A 219 -2.02 -7.90 13.32
CA THR A 219 -1.37 -6.57 13.38
C THR A 219 0.02 -6.65 14.01
N LEU A 220 0.17 -7.28 15.18
CA LEU A 220 1.43 -7.41 15.92
C LEU A 220 1.98 -8.84 15.88
N ILE A 221 1.07 -9.82 15.89
CA ILE A 221 1.34 -11.26 15.90
C ILE A 221 1.07 -11.85 14.52
N ASP A 222 2.03 -12.63 14.02
CA ASP A 222 1.90 -13.43 12.81
C ASP A 222 1.12 -14.72 13.13
N TRP A 223 -0.20 -14.57 13.15
CA TRP A 223 -1.13 -15.66 13.41
C TRP A 223 -1.11 -16.71 12.30
N GLU A 224 -0.82 -16.32 11.05
CA GLU A 224 -0.81 -17.26 9.92
C GLU A 224 0.31 -18.29 10.08
N SER A 225 1.53 -17.83 10.39
CA SER A 225 2.64 -18.73 10.70
C SER A 225 2.36 -19.55 11.96
N GLY A 226 1.78 -18.92 12.99
CA GLY A 226 1.39 -19.60 14.23
C GLY A 226 0.39 -20.74 14.03
N ILE A 227 -0.66 -20.53 13.22
CA ILE A 227 -1.65 -21.56 12.86
C ILE A 227 -1.01 -22.64 12.01
N PHE A 228 -0.29 -22.25 10.95
CA PHE A 228 0.32 -23.18 10.02
C PHE A 228 1.24 -24.16 10.74
N GLU A 229 2.21 -23.64 11.51
CA GLU A 229 3.16 -24.46 12.28
C GLU A 229 2.45 -25.34 13.31
N SER A 230 1.41 -24.83 13.96
CA SER A 230 0.65 -25.58 14.97
C SER A 230 -0.24 -26.68 14.38
N LEU A 231 -0.57 -26.61 13.08
CA LEU A 231 -1.33 -27.65 12.37
C LEU A 231 -0.44 -28.66 11.63
N LEU A 232 0.86 -28.41 11.49
CA LEU A 232 1.79 -29.38 10.88
C LEU A 232 1.72 -30.77 11.55
N PRO A 233 1.68 -30.92 12.89
CA PRO A 233 1.56 -32.24 13.52
C PRO A 233 0.27 -32.98 13.17
N LEU A 234 -0.82 -32.27 12.85
CA LEU A 234 -2.05 -32.89 12.36
C LEU A 234 -1.86 -33.38 10.93
N LEU A 235 -1.31 -32.53 10.04
CA LEU A 235 -1.07 -32.89 8.63
C LEU A 235 -0.08 -34.06 8.48
N SER A 236 0.91 -34.19 9.36
CA SER A 236 1.84 -35.33 9.38
C SER A 236 1.18 -36.69 9.69
N LYS A 237 -0.11 -36.71 10.04
CA LYS A 237 -0.89 -37.96 10.21
C LYS A 237 -1.58 -38.41 8.93
N LEU A 238 -1.56 -37.61 7.87
CA LEU A 238 -2.08 -38.01 6.57
C LEU A 238 -1.27 -39.19 6.00
N PRO A 239 -1.84 -40.00 5.10
CA PRO A 239 -1.07 -41.00 4.36
C PRO A 239 0.15 -40.37 3.67
N GLN A 240 1.27 -41.08 3.61
CA GLN A 240 2.52 -40.56 3.05
C GLN A 240 2.36 -40.10 1.59
N ASN A 241 1.39 -40.65 0.84
CA ASN A 241 1.09 -40.29 -0.54
C ASN A 241 0.02 -39.20 -0.69
N ASP A 242 -0.51 -38.65 0.40
CA ASP A 242 -1.49 -37.57 0.36
C ASP A 242 -0.80 -36.28 -0.12
N PRO A 243 -1.42 -35.53 -1.06
CA PRO A 243 -0.84 -34.29 -1.56
C PRO A 243 -0.63 -33.23 -0.46
N HIS A 244 -1.40 -33.27 0.62
CA HIS A 244 -1.27 -32.30 1.71
C HIS A 244 -0.39 -32.80 2.85
N HIS A 245 0.23 -33.97 2.72
CA HIS A 245 1.26 -34.41 3.66
C HIS A 245 2.47 -33.45 3.63
N PRO A 246 3.05 -33.06 4.78
CA PRO A 246 4.17 -32.10 4.83
C PRO A 246 5.39 -32.50 3.99
N ASP A 247 5.62 -33.80 3.78
CA ASP A 247 6.75 -34.32 3.00
C ASP A 247 6.51 -34.34 1.47
N GLN A 248 5.27 -34.18 1.00
CA GLN A 248 4.90 -34.40 -0.42
C GLN A 248 4.83 -33.13 -1.25
N ASN A 249 4.65 -31.97 -0.63
CA ASN A 249 4.45 -30.72 -1.36
C ASN A 249 5.28 -29.58 -0.79
N ALA A 250 5.50 -28.57 -1.63
CA ALA A 250 6.14 -27.34 -1.20
C ALA A 250 5.35 -26.71 -0.05
N SER A 251 6.04 -26.24 0.99
CA SER A 251 5.45 -25.64 2.19
C SER A 251 4.40 -24.56 1.89
N ALA A 252 4.54 -23.84 0.77
CA ALA A 252 3.59 -22.80 0.34
C ALA A 252 2.20 -23.36 -0.03
N VAL A 253 2.13 -24.53 -0.67
CA VAL A 253 0.86 -25.17 -1.07
C VAL A 253 0.10 -25.62 0.17
N ASN A 254 0.79 -26.30 1.10
CA ASN A 254 0.19 -26.76 2.35
C ASN A 254 -0.22 -25.58 3.24
N ARG A 255 0.58 -24.51 3.28
CA ARG A 255 0.25 -23.28 4.00
C ARG A 255 -1.05 -22.65 3.48
N SER A 256 -1.16 -22.46 2.16
CA SER A 256 -2.37 -21.90 1.54
C SER A 256 -3.61 -22.76 1.81
N PHE A 257 -3.48 -24.08 1.62
CA PHE A 257 -4.56 -25.03 1.87
C PHE A 257 -5.06 -24.95 3.32
N ILE A 258 -4.17 -25.13 4.29
CA ILE A 258 -4.58 -25.28 5.69
C ILE A 258 -5.08 -23.97 6.29
N LEU A 259 -4.52 -22.82 5.89
CA LEU A 259 -5.02 -21.51 6.33
C LEU A 259 -6.41 -21.22 5.75
N THR A 260 -6.67 -21.63 4.50
CA THR A 260 -8.00 -21.52 3.89
C THR A 260 -9.02 -22.38 4.65
N GLU A 261 -8.68 -23.63 4.93
CA GLU A 261 -9.54 -24.55 5.68
C GLU A 261 -9.81 -24.03 7.10
N PHE A 262 -8.76 -23.57 7.78
CA PHE A 262 -8.88 -22.97 9.12
C PHE A 262 -9.81 -21.76 9.11
N THR A 263 -9.61 -20.80 8.21
CA THR A 263 -10.42 -19.58 8.12
C THR A 263 -11.89 -19.89 7.85
N ASN A 264 -12.19 -20.87 6.99
CA ASN A 264 -13.55 -21.29 6.71
C ASN A 264 -14.25 -21.86 7.96
N PHE A 265 -13.57 -22.73 8.71
CA PHE A 265 -14.15 -23.30 9.92
C PHE A 265 -14.24 -22.29 11.06
N GLU A 266 -13.23 -21.44 11.25
CA GLU A 266 -13.25 -20.39 12.25
C GLU A 266 -14.47 -19.47 12.06
N SER A 267 -14.69 -18.99 10.83
CA SER A 267 -15.83 -18.12 10.49
C SER A 267 -17.19 -18.81 10.77
N ALA A 268 -17.32 -20.09 10.39
CA ALA A 268 -18.51 -20.87 10.68
C ALA A 268 -18.75 -21.05 12.18
N ILE A 269 -17.71 -21.40 12.95
CA ILE A 269 -17.81 -21.61 14.40
C ILE A 269 -18.20 -20.31 15.12
N GLN A 270 -17.58 -19.18 14.76
CA GLN A 270 -17.91 -17.88 15.36
C GLN A 270 -19.34 -17.42 15.01
N THR A 271 -19.87 -17.85 13.87
CA THR A 271 -21.27 -17.59 13.49
C THR A 271 -22.24 -18.48 14.28
N GLU A 272 -21.89 -19.75 14.48
CA GLU A 272 -22.71 -20.72 15.21
C GLU A 272 -22.78 -20.42 16.72
N ASP A 273 -21.66 -20.06 17.33
CA ASP A 273 -21.60 -19.66 18.74
C ASP A 273 -20.67 -18.45 18.94
N PRO A 274 -21.21 -17.22 18.84
CA PRO A 274 -20.47 -15.99 19.03
C PRO A 274 -19.90 -15.80 20.45
N THR A 275 -20.30 -16.63 21.41
CA THR A 275 -19.87 -16.53 22.82
C THR A 275 -18.68 -17.42 23.14
N LEU A 276 -18.25 -18.28 22.21
CA LEU A 276 -17.08 -19.12 22.40
C LEU A 276 -15.83 -18.27 22.61
N THR A 277 -15.08 -18.61 23.66
CA THR A 277 -13.72 -18.10 23.85
C THR A 277 -12.84 -18.57 22.71
N TYR A 278 -11.96 -17.70 22.21
CA TYR A 278 -11.13 -18.00 21.05
C TYR A 278 -10.33 -19.33 21.12
N PRO A 279 -9.75 -19.76 22.26
CA PRO A 279 -9.10 -21.07 22.37
C PRO A 279 -10.04 -22.26 22.10
N LYS A 280 -11.34 -22.12 22.42
CA LYS A 280 -12.35 -23.13 22.08
C LYS A 280 -12.69 -23.09 20.59
N VAL A 281 -12.76 -21.90 19.98
CA VAL A 281 -12.90 -21.76 18.52
C VAL A 281 -11.77 -22.49 17.80
N LEU A 282 -10.53 -22.27 18.23
CA LEU A 282 -9.35 -22.97 17.70
C LEU A 282 -9.42 -24.49 17.88
N ALA A 283 -9.77 -24.96 19.08
CA ALA A 283 -9.91 -26.39 19.34
C ALA A 283 -11.00 -27.03 18.46
N THR A 284 -12.16 -26.38 18.34
CA THR A 284 -13.24 -26.87 17.46
C THR A 284 -12.84 -26.81 15.99
N ALA A 285 -12.10 -25.79 15.55
CA ALA A 285 -11.57 -25.73 14.19
C ALA A 285 -10.63 -26.89 13.90
N TYR A 286 -9.73 -27.23 14.84
CA TYR A 286 -8.86 -28.40 14.74
C TYR A 286 -9.66 -29.70 14.55
N GLU A 287 -10.70 -29.92 15.37
CA GLU A 287 -11.56 -31.11 15.28
C GLU A 287 -12.28 -31.18 13.93
N ARG A 288 -12.78 -30.04 13.43
CA ARG A 288 -13.46 -29.97 12.13
C ARG A 288 -12.52 -30.20 10.95
N ILE A 289 -11.31 -29.64 10.99
CA ILE A 289 -10.27 -29.88 9.98
C ILE A 289 -9.88 -31.37 9.99
N ALA A 290 -9.59 -31.92 11.16
CA ALA A 290 -9.20 -33.33 11.29
C ALA A 290 -10.32 -34.27 10.79
N ALA A 291 -11.58 -33.99 11.14
CA ALA A 291 -12.73 -34.74 10.65
C ALA A 291 -12.87 -34.66 9.11
N LYS A 292 -12.72 -33.46 8.53
CA LYS A 292 -12.78 -33.25 7.07
C LYS A 292 -11.68 -34.02 6.35
N LEU A 293 -10.47 -34.07 6.93
CA LEU A 293 -9.32 -34.79 6.40
C LEU A 293 -9.31 -36.28 6.75
N GLN A 294 -10.33 -36.77 7.47
CA GLN A 294 -10.42 -38.15 7.96
C GLN A 294 -9.21 -38.58 8.82
N ILE A 295 -8.61 -37.63 9.53
CA ILE A 295 -7.47 -37.87 10.43
C ILE A 295 -8.00 -38.18 11.82
N PRO A 296 -7.57 -39.28 12.47
CA PRO A 296 -7.89 -39.54 13.87
C PRO A 296 -7.32 -38.43 14.78
N PHE A 297 -8.20 -37.82 15.57
CA PHE A 297 -7.84 -36.82 16.56
C PHE A 297 -8.42 -37.18 17.92
N ASN A 298 -7.89 -36.56 18.96
CA ASN A 298 -8.49 -36.59 20.29
C ASN A 298 -8.63 -35.17 20.86
N THR A 299 -9.50 -35.03 21.86
CA THR A 299 -9.79 -33.73 22.49
C THR A 299 -8.56 -33.11 23.17
N THR A 300 -7.58 -33.90 23.59
CA THR A 300 -6.34 -33.39 24.20
C THR A 300 -5.49 -32.65 23.16
N GLU A 301 -5.37 -33.19 21.95
CA GLU A 301 -4.68 -32.53 20.83
C GLU A 301 -5.39 -31.24 20.40
N ALA A 302 -6.72 -31.28 20.27
CA ALA A 302 -7.52 -30.10 19.94
C ALA A 302 -7.36 -28.99 20.99
N LYS A 303 -7.41 -29.33 22.28
CA LYS A 303 -7.15 -28.38 23.38
C LYS A 303 -5.72 -27.84 23.35
N ALA A 304 -4.73 -28.68 23.05
CA ALA A 304 -3.35 -28.27 22.92
C ALA A 304 -3.18 -27.26 21.77
N PHE A 305 -3.82 -27.50 20.63
CA PHE A 305 -3.87 -26.56 19.51
C PHE A 305 -4.53 -25.23 19.92
N GLY A 306 -5.66 -25.27 20.62
CA GLY A 306 -6.33 -24.04 21.10
C GLY A 306 -5.48 -23.20 22.05
N ALA A 307 -4.55 -23.82 22.79
CA ALA A 307 -3.64 -23.11 23.67
C ALA A 307 -2.45 -22.44 22.94
N THR A 308 -2.26 -22.68 21.63
CA THR A 308 -1.11 -22.17 20.86
C THR A 308 -1.16 -20.67 20.60
N ILE A 309 -2.34 -20.04 20.61
CA ILE A 309 -2.51 -18.59 20.42
C ILE A 309 -1.56 -17.73 21.28
N GLY A 310 -1.29 -18.17 22.51
CA GLY A 310 -0.38 -17.48 23.42
C GLY A 310 1.10 -17.54 23.02
N LYS A 311 1.44 -18.34 22.01
CA LYS A 311 2.82 -18.66 21.58
C LYS A 311 3.12 -18.25 20.14
N TRP A 312 2.12 -17.80 19.38
CA TRP A 312 2.32 -17.41 17.98
C TRP A 312 3.32 -16.25 17.87
N PRO A 313 4.22 -16.27 16.87
CA PRO A 313 5.33 -15.34 16.79
C PRO A 313 4.85 -13.91 16.55
N ALA A 314 5.56 -12.93 17.13
CA ALA A 314 5.41 -11.54 16.70
C ALA A 314 6.08 -11.34 15.33
N PHE A 315 5.55 -10.42 14.53
CA PHE A 315 6.29 -9.99 13.34
C PHE A 315 7.66 -9.40 13.74
N PRO A 316 8.72 -9.56 12.93
CA PRO A 316 10.09 -9.20 13.32
C PRO A 316 10.28 -7.74 13.76
N ASP A 317 9.48 -6.82 13.19
CA ASP A 317 9.51 -5.39 13.47
C ASP A 317 8.65 -4.97 14.69
N THR A 318 7.77 -5.85 15.17
CA THR A 318 6.73 -5.50 16.17
C THR A 318 7.30 -4.95 17.46
N VAL A 319 8.22 -5.67 18.13
CA VAL A 319 8.65 -5.29 19.48
C VAL A 319 9.41 -3.96 19.47
N ALA A 320 10.36 -3.79 18.54
CA ALA A 320 11.13 -2.55 18.41
C ALA A 320 10.23 -1.36 18.05
N ALA A 321 9.29 -1.55 17.12
CA ALA A 321 8.35 -0.51 16.73
C ALA A 321 7.44 -0.11 17.91
N MET A 322 6.90 -1.07 18.65
CA MET A 322 6.07 -0.79 19.82
C MET A 322 6.83 -0.07 20.93
N GLN A 323 8.10 -0.42 21.15
CA GLN A 323 8.96 0.29 22.10
C GLN A 323 9.19 1.75 21.69
N GLU A 324 9.41 2.01 20.40
CA GLU A 324 9.55 3.37 19.88
C GLU A 324 8.25 4.17 20.02
N LEU A 325 7.13 3.59 19.61
CA LEU A 325 5.81 4.22 19.70
C LEU A 325 5.43 4.54 21.15
N GLY A 326 5.79 3.68 22.10
CA GLY A 326 5.55 3.88 23.53
C GLY A 326 6.32 5.05 24.15
N ARG A 327 7.29 5.64 23.44
CA ARG A 327 7.96 6.88 23.87
C ARG A 327 7.06 8.11 23.72
N HIS A 328 6.08 8.06 22.83
CA HIS A 328 5.26 9.20 22.43
C HIS A 328 3.79 9.04 22.82
N TYR A 329 3.29 7.81 22.91
CA TYR A 329 1.87 7.53 23.09
C TYR A 329 1.58 6.58 24.23
N LYS A 330 0.33 6.66 24.71
CA LYS A 330 -0.30 5.55 25.44
C LYS A 330 -0.60 4.41 24.49
N LEU A 331 -0.20 3.19 24.84
CA LEU A 331 -0.41 2.00 24.02
C LEU A 331 -1.51 1.14 24.62
N VAL A 332 -2.58 0.90 23.87
CA VAL A 332 -3.74 0.15 24.34
C VAL A 332 -4.05 -1.01 23.42
N VAL A 333 -4.38 -2.16 24.01
CA VAL A 333 -4.88 -3.33 23.30
C VAL A 333 -6.39 -3.22 23.11
N LEU A 334 -6.88 -3.54 21.91
CA LEU A 334 -8.30 -3.81 21.64
C LEU A 334 -8.41 -5.07 20.77
N SER A 335 -8.58 -6.24 21.40
CA SER A 335 -8.38 -7.54 20.75
C SER A 335 -9.47 -8.57 21.05
N ASN A 336 -9.82 -9.35 20.02
CA ASN A 336 -10.76 -10.48 20.06
C ASN A 336 -10.15 -11.73 20.71
N VAL A 337 -9.74 -11.62 21.98
CA VAL A 337 -9.04 -12.69 22.70
C VAL A 337 -9.49 -12.77 24.16
N ASP A 338 -9.19 -13.87 24.84
CA ASP A 338 -9.31 -14.01 26.29
C ASP A 338 -8.07 -13.50 27.04
N ASN A 339 -8.25 -13.17 28.32
CA ASN A 339 -7.19 -12.58 29.15
C ASN A 339 -5.99 -13.54 29.35
N ALA A 340 -6.25 -14.85 29.48
CA ALA A 340 -5.20 -15.82 29.74
C ALA A 340 -4.31 -16.04 28.50
N SER A 341 -4.91 -16.07 27.30
CA SER A 341 -4.20 -16.14 26.04
C SER A 341 -3.38 -14.89 25.78
N PHE A 342 -3.96 -13.71 25.96
CA PHE A 342 -3.22 -12.46 25.80
C PHE A 342 -2.06 -12.34 26.80
N SER A 343 -2.25 -12.76 28.06
CA SER A 343 -1.18 -12.76 29.06
C SER A 343 0.03 -13.60 28.63
N ARG A 344 -0.19 -14.74 27.96
CA ARG A 344 0.89 -15.57 27.40
C ARG A 344 1.57 -14.88 26.21
N THR A 345 0.77 -14.28 25.31
CA THR A 345 1.29 -13.50 24.19
C THR A 345 2.17 -12.34 24.68
N LEU A 346 1.77 -11.66 25.75
CA LEU A 346 2.52 -10.56 26.37
C LEU A 346 3.82 -11.04 27.04
N ALA A 347 3.77 -12.16 27.77
CA ALA A 347 4.94 -12.72 28.46
C ALA A 347 5.99 -13.33 27.51
N GLY A 348 5.58 -13.77 26.31
CA GLY A 348 6.43 -14.42 25.31
C GLY A 348 6.64 -13.55 24.06
N PRO A 349 5.85 -13.75 22.99
CA PRO A 349 6.02 -13.05 21.71
C PRO A 349 6.15 -11.52 21.77
N LEU A 350 5.42 -10.85 22.68
CA LEU A 350 5.48 -9.40 22.88
C LEU A 350 6.33 -8.98 24.09
N LYS A 351 7.22 -9.87 24.57
CA LYS A 351 8.10 -9.55 25.69
C LYS A 351 8.90 -8.28 25.40
N GLY A 352 8.81 -7.31 26.31
CA GLY A 352 9.46 -6.01 26.18
C GLY A 352 8.57 -4.92 25.59
N VAL A 353 7.32 -5.22 25.23
CA VAL A 353 6.29 -4.23 24.93
C VAL A 353 5.54 -3.86 26.21
N ASN A 354 5.39 -2.56 26.47
CA ASN A 354 4.63 -2.05 27.60
C ASN A 354 3.30 -1.48 27.10
N PHE A 355 2.18 -2.08 27.48
CA PHE A 355 0.85 -1.54 27.24
C PHE A 355 0.37 -0.80 28.48
N ASP A 356 -0.22 0.38 28.28
CA ASP A 356 -0.87 1.15 29.34
C ASP A 356 -2.27 0.61 29.65
N GLY A 357 -2.96 0.02 28.68
CA GLY A 357 -4.29 -0.56 28.83
C GLY A 357 -4.49 -1.84 28.02
N ILE A 358 -5.19 -2.82 28.60
CA ILE A 358 -5.46 -4.11 27.96
C ILE A 358 -6.97 -4.32 27.90
N TYR A 359 -7.58 -4.16 26.71
CA TYR A 359 -9.02 -4.32 26.52
C TYR A 359 -9.29 -5.55 25.64
N THR A 360 -9.64 -6.65 26.30
CA THR A 360 -9.94 -7.91 25.63
C THR A 360 -11.45 -8.06 25.42
N ALA A 361 -11.85 -8.87 24.44
CA ALA A 361 -13.25 -9.22 24.22
C ALA A 361 -13.91 -9.83 25.48
N GLU A 362 -13.13 -10.55 26.30
CA GLU A 362 -13.59 -11.07 27.59
C GLU A 362 -13.93 -9.95 28.58
N ASN A 363 -13.12 -8.88 28.65
CA ASN A 363 -13.44 -7.73 29.51
C ASN A 363 -14.68 -6.97 29.02
N ILE A 364 -14.85 -6.85 27.71
CA ILE A 364 -15.90 -6.03 27.08
C ILE A 364 -17.22 -6.81 26.97
N GLY A 365 -17.17 -8.15 26.91
CA GLY A 365 -18.32 -9.01 26.69
C GLY A 365 -18.81 -9.02 25.22
N SER A 366 -17.92 -8.73 24.27
CA SER A 366 -18.23 -8.75 22.83
C SER A 366 -16.98 -8.82 21.96
N TYR A 367 -17.10 -9.40 20.77
CA TYR A 367 -16.04 -9.38 19.74
C TYR A 367 -16.26 -8.24 18.75
N LYS A 368 -15.16 -7.64 18.26
CA LYS A 368 -15.18 -6.78 17.07
C LYS A 368 -15.72 -7.57 15.86
N PRO A 369 -16.58 -6.99 15.00
CA PRO A 369 -16.80 -5.55 14.78
C PRO A 369 -17.92 -4.90 15.62
N ASP A 370 -18.41 -5.51 16.70
CA ASP A 370 -19.40 -4.87 17.58
C ASP A 370 -18.87 -3.54 18.13
N LEU A 371 -19.66 -2.47 17.95
CA LEU A 371 -19.29 -1.09 18.32
C LEU A 371 -19.09 -0.89 19.83
N ARG A 372 -19.59 -1.81 20.68
CA ARG A 372 -19.31 -1.81 22.13
C ARG A 372 -17.81 -1.83 22.44
N ASN A 373 -17.00 -2.43 21.57
CA ASN A 373 -15.54 -2.43 21.69
C ASN A 373 -14.94 -1.02 21.56
N PHE A 374 -15.43 -0.24 20.61
CA PHE A 374 -14.96 1.13 20.36
C PHE A 374 -15.51 2.11 21.39
N GLN A 375 -16.73 1.87 21.88
CA GLN A 375 -17.27 2.59 23.03
C GLN A 375 -16.41 2.37 24.28
N TYR A 376 -16.11 1.11 24.60
CA TYR A 376 -15.26 0.77 25.75
C TYR A 376 -13.88 1.43 25.64
N LEU A 377 -13.27 1.40 24.44
CA LEU A 377 -11.99 2.06 24.16
C LEU A 377 -12.04 3.55 24.50
N VAL A 378 -13.04 4.29 24.00
CA VAL A 378 -13.14 5.75 24.21
C VAL A 378 -13.42 6.09 25.67
N GLU A 379 -14.31 5.34 26.32
CA GLU A 379 -14.65 5.56 27.73
C GLU A 379 -13.43 5.36 28.64
N HIS A 380 -12.67 4.28 28.43
CA HIS A 380 -11.48 3.98 29.25
C HIS A 380 -10.28 4.84 28.87
N ALA A 381 -10.12 5.22 27.60
CA ALA A 381 -9.09 6.20 27.20
C ALA A 381 -9.26 7.52 27.96
N LYS A 382 -10.50 8.01 28.06
CA LYS A 382 -10.81 9.24 28.81
C LYS A 382 -10.67 9.04 30.31
N LYS A 383 -11.24 7.96 30.85
CA LYS A 383 -11.26 7.69 32.30
C LYS A 383 -9.87 7.42 32.87
N ASP A 384 -9.07 6.59 32.20
CA ASP A 384 -7.83 6.05 32.75
C ASP A 384 -6.61 6.91 32.35
N PHE A 385 -6.68 7.61 31.22
CA PHE A 385 -5.55 8.39 30.68
C PHE A 385 -5.87 9.87 30.39
N GLY A 386 -7.13 10.31 30.55
CA GLY A 386 -7.53 11.68 30.21
C GLY A 386 -7.45 11.99 28.71
N VAL A 387 -7.48 10.96 27.85
CA VAL A 387 -7.36 11.10 26.40
C VAL A 387 -8.75 11.21 25.78
N GLU A 388 -8.99 12.26 25.00
CA GLU A 388 -10.27 12.47 24.32
C GLU A 388 -10.39 11.60 23.05
N LYS A 389 -11.63 11.35 22.60
CA LYS A 389 -11.92 10.52 21.41
C LYS A 389 -11.10 10.91 20.18
N ASP A 390 -10.92 12.20 19.94
CA ASP A 390 -10.21 12.75 18.77
C ASP A 390 -8.67 12.68 18.89
N GLU A 391 -8.16 12.21 20.03
CA GLU A 391 -6.73 12.02 20.29
C GLU A 391 -6.34 10.52 20.23
N ILE A 392 -7.28 9.65 19.85
CA ILE A 392 -7.09 8.20 19.71
C ILE A 392 -6.85 7.87 18.23
N LEU A 393 -5.75 7.16 17.96
CA LEU A 393 -5.47 6.59 16.65
C LEU A 393 -5.67 5.07 16.69
N LYS A 394 -6.52 4.56 15.80
CA LYS A 394 -6.67 3.12 15.61
C LYS A 394 -5.60 2.61 14.65
N VAL A 395 -4.86 1.58 15.08
CA VAL A 395 -3.82 0.92 14.31
C VAL A 395 -4.15 -0.57 14.22
N ALA A 396 -4.35 -1.07 13.00
CA ALA A 396 -4.76 -2.46 12.77
C ALA A 396 -4.42 -2.93 11.37
N GLN A 397 -4.39 -4.25 11.18
CA GLN A 397 -4.35 -4.90 9.87
C GLN A 397 -5.76 -5.11 9.31
N SER A 398 -6.73 -5.52 10.14
CA SER A 398 -8.06 -5.92 9.67
C SER A 398 -8.92 -4.74 9.20
N ILE A 399 -9.37 -4.78 7.94
CA ILE A 399 -10.35 -3.85 7.39
C ILE A 399 -11.74 -4.08 8.02
N TYR A 400 -12.16 -5.34 8.10
CA TYR A 400 -13.48 -5.74 8.57
C TYR A 400 -13.68 -5.57 10.07
N HIS A 401 -12.74 -6.06 10.90
CA HIS A 401 -12.90 -6.04 12.36
C HIS A 401 -12.54 -4.69 12.98
N ASP A 402 -11.69 -3.89 12.34
CA ASP A 402 -11.13 -2.69 12.97
C ASP A 402 -11.44 -1.41 12.19
N HIS A 403 -10.99 -1.29 10.94
CA HIS A 403 -11.06 0.01 10.22
C HIS A 403 -12.48 0.43 9.86
N ARG A 404 -13.33 -0.50 9.44
CA ARG A 404 -14.74 -0.25 9.14
C ARG A 404 -15.52 0.18 10.39
N PRO A 405 -15.55 -0.59 11.49
CA PRO A 405 -16.27 -0.15 12.69
C PRO A 405 -15.64 1.08 13.35
N ALA A 406 -14.32 1.32 13.22
CA ALA A 406 -13.71 2.58 13.67
C ALA A 406 -14.31 3.81 12.96
N LYS A 407 -14.48 3.74 11.63
CA LYS A 407 -15.16 4.78 10.85
C LYS A 407 -16.62 4.91 11.26
N THR A 408 -17.35 3.79 11.37
CA THR A 408 -18.77 3.80 11.77
C THR A 408 -18.97 4.41 13.16
N PHE A 409 -18.06 4.15 14.10
CA PHE A 409 -18.05 4.75 15.43
C PHE A 409 -17.67 6.25 15.41
N GLY A 410 -17.10 6.73 14.30
CA GLY A 410 -16.65 8.10 14.12
C GLY A 410 -15.33 8.40 14.83
N LEU A 411 -14.41 7.44 14.92
CA LEU A 411 -13.01 7.74 15.25
C LEU A 411 -12.35 8.51 14.09
N ARG A 412 -11.23 9.18 14.38
CA ARG A 412 -10.39 9.79 13.34
C ARG A 412 -9.87 8.73 12.35
N PRO A 413 -9.45 9.15 11.13
CA PRO A 413 -8.93 8.23 10.14
C PRO A 413 -7.81 7.34 10.69
N SER A 414 -7.91 6.03 10.45
CA SER A 414 -7.06 5.01 11.08
C SER A 414 -5.74 4.79 10.33
N VAL A 415 -4.76 4.14 10.96
CA VAL A 415 -3.53 3.67 10.28
C VAL A 415 -3.64 2.19 9.98
N TRP A 416 -3.49 1.85 8.70
CA TRP A 416 -3.53 0.46 8.24
C TRP A 416 -2.12 -0.14 8.15
N ILE A 417 -1.88 -1.22 8.90
CA ILE A 417 -0.63 -2.01 8.81
C ILE A 417 -0.93 -3.23 7.94
N LYS A 418 -0.45 -3.25 6.70
CA LYS A 418 -0.87 -4.24 5.68
C LYS A 418 -0.36 -5.65 5.94
N ARG A 419 0.88 -5.78 6.42
CA ARG A 419 1.66 -7.01 6.61
C ARG A 419 2.02 -7.81 5.34
N SER A 420 1.15 -7.87 4.33
CA SER A 420 1.43 -8.47 3.03
C SER A 420 0.97 -7.58 1.86
N GLU A 421 1.65 -7.66 0.71
CA GLU A 421 1.19 -6.99 -0.53
C GLU A 421 0.03 -7.73 -1.20
N ASP A 422 -0.05 -9.06 -1.01
CA ASP A 422 -1.16 -9.90 -1.43
C ASP A 422 -2.17 -10.04 -0.29
N ASP A 423 -3.46 -9.92 -0.60
CA ASP A 423 -4.59 -9.99 0.33
C ASP A 423 -4.34 -10.97 1.49
N ALA A 424 -4.18 -10.45 2.72
CA ALA A 424 -4.12 -11.30 3.90
C ALA A 424 -5.34 -12.24 3.92
N SER A 425 -5.11 -13.50 4.31
CA SER A 425 -6.16 -14.53 4.30
C SER A 425 -7.35 -14.18 5.19
N MET A 426 -7.15 -13.30 6.18
CA MET A 426 -8.19 -12.72 7.04
C MET A 426 -8.18 -11.19 7.08
N GLY A 427 -9.34 -10.63 7.40
CA GLY A 427 -9.52 -9.20 7.69
C GLY A 427 -10.17 -8.37 6.59
N GLY A 428 -10.52 -8.97 5.44
CA GLY A 428 -11.24 -8.33 4.34
C GLY A 428 -10.34 -7.59 3.36
N LYS A 429 -10.68 -7.65 2.07
CA LYS A 429 -9.90 -6.99 1.00
C LYS A 429 -10.21 -5.50 0.99
N TYR A 430 -9.18 -4.66 1.09
CA TYR A 430 -9.37 -3.20 1.11
C TYR A 430 -10.22 -2.69 -0.06
N GLU A 431 -10.03 -3.22 -1.28
CA GLU A 431 -10.78 -2.76 -2.45
C GLU A 431 -12.29 -3.04 -2.38
N GLU A 432 -12.71 -4.07 -1.64
CA GLU A 432 -14.12 -4.40 -1.43
C GLU A 432 -14.80 -3.40 -0.47
N PHE A 433 -14.04 -2.85 0.48
CA PHE A 433 -14.57 -2.02 1.57
C PHE A 433 -14.01 -0.58 1.59
N LYS A 434 -13.34 -0.13 0.53
CA LYS A 434 -12.64 1.16 0.49
C LYS A 434 -13.54 2.36 0.80
N ASP A 435 -14.82 2.28 0.42
CA ASP A 435 -15.81 3.34 0.67
C ASP A 435 -16.38 3.26 2.10
N GLU A 436 -16.15 2.15 2.79
CA GLU A 436 -16.60 1.88 4.17
C GLU A 436 -15.49 2.10 5.21
N VAL A 437 -14.27 2.43 4.79
CA VAL A 437 -13.16 2.78 5.69
C VAL A 437 -12.71 4.23 5.53
N GLN A 438 -11.96 4.72 6.50
CA GLN A 438 -11.30 6.02 6.43
C GLN A 438 -9.90 5.88 7.04
N LEU A 439 -8.88 5.97 6.19
CA LEU A 439 -7.48 5.75 6.57
C LEU A 439 -6.71 7.07 6.50
N ALA A 440 -5.92 7.37 7.52
CA ALA A 440 -4.96 8.48 7.54
C ALA A 440 -3.69 8.12 6.75
N ALA A 441 -3.21 6.89 6.92
CA ALA A 441 -2.03 6.37 6.26
C ALA A 441 -2.09 4.83 6.21
N ALA A 442 -1.24 4.25 5.37
CA ALA A 442 -1.05 2.81 5.30
C ALA A 442 0.44 2.49 5.18
N PHE A 443 0.89 1.51 5.96
CA PHE A 443 2.28 1.06 6.02
C PHE A 443 2.34 -0.46 5.79
N SER A 444 3.42 -0.94 5.19
CA SER A 444 3.59 -2.38 4.99
C SER A 444 3.90 -3.08 6.32
N THR A 445 4.64 -2.40 7.20
CA THR A 445 5.07 -2.91 8.51
C THR A 445 4.80 -1.91 9.63
N LEU A 446 4.84 -2.38 10.87
CA LEU A 446 4.77 -1.49 12.04
C LEU A 446 6.07 -0.70 12.22
N GLY A 447 7.20 -1.26 11.80
CA GLY A 447 8.49 -0.56 11.76
C GLY A 447 8.47 0.69 10.89
N GLU A 448 7.88 0.63 9.69
CA GLU A 448 7.69 1.80 8.83
C GLU A 448 6.81 2.86 9.48
N PHE A 449 5.72 2.45 10.13
CA PHE A 449 4.85 3.35 10.87
C PHE A 449 5.61 4.06 12.01
N ALA A 450 6.36 3.31 12.82
CA ALA A 450 7.17 3.86 13.90
C ALA A 450 8.24 4.85 13.40
N ALA A 451 8.85 4.57 12.24
CA ALA A 451 9.79 5.49 11.61
C ALA A 451 9.14 6.82 11.19
N GLU A 452 7.92 6.79 10.64
CA GLU A 452 7.20 8.02 10.29
C GLU A 452 6.74 8.79 11.53
N VAL A 453 6.33 8.10 12.60
CA VAL A 453 6.07 8.73 13.91
C VAL A 453 7.31 9.46 14.41
N LYS A 454 8.46 8.77 14.46
CA LYS A 454 9.72 9.33 14.92
C LYS A 454 10.09 10.61 14.16
N LYS A 455 9.92 10.58 12.84
CA LYS A 455 10.11 11.73 11.96
C LYS A 455 9.15 12.87 12.27
N GLY A 456 7.88 12.57 12.51
CA GLY A 456 6.89 13.58 12.89
C GLY A 456 7.17 14.27 14.23
N PHE A 457 7.84 13.58 15.16
CA PHE A 457 8.33 14.16 16.42
C PHE A 457 9.71 14.84 16.32
N GLY A 458 10.31 14.88 15.12
CA GLY A 458 11.58 15.58 14.87
C GLY A 458 12.83 14.84 15.37
N GLU A 459 12.76 13.53 15.63
CA GLU A 459 13.88 12.75 16.18
C GLU A 459 14.79 12.12 15.10
N VAL A 460 14.86 12.71 13.91
CA VAL A 460 15.76 12.26 12.82
C VAL A 460 17.06 13.06 12.88
N LYS A 461 18.17 12.37 13.17
CA LYS A 461 19.53 12.91 13.02
C LYS A 461 19.99 12.85 11.57
#